data_AF-A0A0J7YNT7-F1
#
_entry.id   AF-A0A0J7YNT7-F1
#
_cell.length_a   1.000
_cell.length_b   1.000
_cell.length_c   1.000
_cell.angle_alpha   90.00
_cell.angle_beta   90.00
_cell.angle_gamma   90.00
#
_symmetry.space_group_name_H-M   'P 1'
#
loop_
_entity.id
_entity.type
_entity.pdbx_description
1 polymer ?
#
loop_
_entity_poly.entity_id
_entity_poly.type
_entity_poly.pdbx_seq_one_letter_code
_entity_poly.pdbx_strand_id
1 'polypeptide(L)'
;CSGTYGYTILVTHLKSYGKGLFNVDTGWAHFPVKYLALVFRPFRNEVLPAEVFAVNQSGVFARAGPLEIFVSQLCMPPDMQFDSGSESPAFVSADQELRI
;
A
#
# COMPACT_ATOMS: atom_id res chain seq x y z
N CYS A 1 5.01 -9.30 -0.68
CA CYS A 1 5.78 -8.03 -0.79
C CYS A 1 7.25 -8.36 -0.55
N SER A 2 8.15 -7.88 -1.41
CA SER A 2 9.59 -7.91 -1.14
C SER A 2 10.03 -6.48 -0.84
N GLY A 3 10.74 -6.23 0.26
CA GLY A 3 11.19 -4.87 0.61
C GLY A 3 12.01 -4.18 -0.49
N THR A 4 12.71 -4.97 -1.32
CA THR A 4 13.52 -4.47 -2.43
C THR A 4 12.69 -4.08 -3.65
N TYR A 5 11.62 -4.82 -3.96
CA TYR A 5 10.87 -4.69 -5.22
C TYR A 5 9.43 -4.22 -5.04
N GLY A 6 8.94 -4.10 -3.81
CA GLY A 6 7.57 -3.74 -3.48
C GLY A 6 6.56 -4.88 -3.69
N TYR A 7 5.37 -4.51 -4.15
CA TYR A 7 4.26 -5.39 -4.46
C TYR A 7 4.30 -5.79 -5.93
N THR A 8 4.41 -7.07 -6.22
CA THR A 8 4.20 -7.59 -7.59
C THR A 8 2.71 -7.60 -7.88
N ILE A 9 2.28 -6.77 -8.84
CA ILE A 9 0.87 -6.65 -9.21
C ILE A 9 0.52 -7.68 -10.29
N LEU A 10 1.35 -7.75 -11.33
CA LEU A 10 1.09 -8.61 -12.48
C LEU A 10 2.38 -9.01 -13.16
N VAL A 11 2.57 -10.30 -13.41
CA VAL A 11 3.62 -10.78 -14.33
C VAL A 11 3.12 -10.55 -15.76
N THR A 12 3.84 -9.75 -16.53
CA THR A 12 3.39 -9.34 -17.87
C THR A 12 3.98 -10.23 -18.96
N HIS A 13 5.25 -10.60 -18.84
CA HIS A 13 5.94 -11.38 -19.87
C HIS A 13 6.93 -12.36 -19.28
N LEU A 14 6.92 -13.58 -19.79
CA LEU A 14 8.01 -14.53 -19.58
C LEU A 14 9.19 -14.13 -20.48
N LYS A 15 10.38 -13.93 -19.91
CA LYS A 15 11.58 -13.58 -20.68
C LYS A 15 12.39 -14.80 -21.08
N SER A 16 12.64 -15.70 -20.13
CA SER A 16 13.38 -16.93 -20.38
C SER A 16 13.24 -17.89 -19.20
N TYR A 17 13.44 -19.18 -19.45
CA TYR A 17 13.61 -20.19 -18.42
C TYR A 17 14.90 -20.97 -18.66
N GLY A 18 15.60 -21.30 -17.58
CA GLY A 18 16.81 -22.11 -17.64
C GLY A 18 16.52 -23.61 -17.54
N LYS A 19 17.59 -24.42 -17.56
CA LYS A 19 17.49 -25.87 -17.35
C LYS A 19 17.03 -26.17 -15.93
N GLY A 20 16.21 -27.21 -15.79
CA GLY A 20 15.71 -27.66 -14.49
C GLY A 20 16.83 -28.26 -13.64
N LEU A 21 16.90 -27.86 -12.38
CA LEU A 21 17.77 -28.42 -11.37
C LEU A 21 16.98 -29.47 -10.59
N PHE A 22 17.37 -30.73 -10.72
CA PHE A 22 16.71 -31.84 -10.02
C PHE A 22 17.09 -31.85 -8.54
N ASN A 23 16.08 -31.90 -7.68
CA ASN A 23 16.21 -32.08 -6.24
C ASN A 23 16.08 -33.58 -5.93
N VAL A 24 17.19 -34.19 -5.51
CA VAL A 24 17.27 -35.63 -5.28
C VAL A 24 16.43 -36.09 -4.09
N ASP A 25 16.29 -35.24 -3.06
CA ASP A 25 15.59 -35.59 -1.83
C ASP A 25 14.06 -35.55 -1.99
N THR A 26 13.56 -34.65 -2.84
CA THR A 26 12.12 -34.48 -3.06
C THR A 26 11.62 -35.09 -4.38
N GLY A 27 12.54 -35.33 -5.33
CA GLY A 27 12.21 -35.75 -6.70
C GLY A 27 11.69 -34.62 -7.59
N TRP A 28 11.72 -33.36 -7.13
CA TRP A 28 11.18 -32.21 -7.88
C TRP A 28 12.26 -31.56 -8.75
N ALA A 29 11.87 -30.84 -9.80
CA ALA A 29 12.80 -30.05 -10.61
C ALA A 29 12.51 -28.54 -10.47
N HIS A 30 13.55 -27.76 -10.17
CA HIS A 30 13.47 -26.30 -10.06
C HIS A 30 13.96 -25.62 -11.34
N PHE A 31 13.12 -24.81 -11.96
CA PHE A 31 13.47 -24.07 -13.18
C PHE A 31 13.69 -22.59 -12.84
N PRO A 32 14.88 -22.01 -13.09
CA PRO A 32 15.07 -20.58 -12.91
C PRO A 32 14.34 -19.83 -14.03
N VAL A 33 13.46 -18.92 -13.66
CA VAL A 33 12.62 -18.15 -14.59
C VAL A 33 12.93 -16.66 -14.48
N LYS A 34 13.19 -16.04 -15.64
CA LYS A 34 13.24 -14.58 -15.78
C LYS A 34 11.93 -14.10 -16.39
N TYR A 35 11.33 -13.09 -15.80
CA TYR A 35 10.08 -12.50 -16.24
C TYR A 35 10.09 -10.98 -16.04
N LEU A 36 9.19 -10.29 -16.73
CA LEU A 36 8.85 -8.91 -16.43
C LEU A 36 7.56 -8.89 -15.63
N ALA A 37 7.49 -7.96 -14.68
CA ALA A 37 6.28 -7.73 -13.90
C ALA A 37 6.03 -6.23 -13.70
N LEU A 38 4.76 -5.87 -13.66
CA LEU A 38 4.30 -4.63 -13.11
C LEU A 38 4.40 -4.71 -11.58
N VAL A 39 5.13 -3.77 -11.00
CA VAL A 39 5.34 -3.69 -9.55
C VAL A 39 4.88 -2.33 -9.03
N PHE A 40 4.36 -2.31 -7.81
CA PHE A 40 4.03 -1.11 -7.06
C PHE A 40 4.99 -1.01 -5.87
N ARG A 41 5.85 0.02 -5.86
CA ARG A 41 6.87 0.22 -4.83
C ARG A 41 6.81 1.67 -4.33
N PRO A 42 6.14 1.94 -3.21
CA PRO A 42 6.08 3.28 -2.64
C PRO A 42 7.46 3.71 -2.10
N PHE A 43 7.73 5.02 -2.14
CA PHE A 43 8.97 5.60 -1.63
C PHE A 43 8.73 6.53 -0.43
N ARG A 44 9.77 6.71 0.39
CA ARG A 44 9.72 7.69 1.49
C ARG A 44 9.52 9.08 0.91
N ASN A 45 8.59 9.84 1.49
CA ASN A 45 8.21 11.20 1.07
C ASN A 45 7.57 11.28 -0.32
N GLU A 46 7.09 10.16 -0.87
CA GLU A 46 6.28 10.18 -2.08
C GLU A 46 4.88 10.72 -1.76
N VAL A 47 4.35 11.57 -2.65
CA VAL A 47 2.97 12.03 -2.58
C VAL A 47 2.11 11.08 -3.42
N LEU A 48 1.21 10.36 -2.76
CA LEU A 48 0.33 9.38 -3.39
C LEU A 48 -1.14 9.72 -3.13
N PRO A 49 -2.02 9.62 -4.15
CA PRO A 49 -3.45 9.63 -3.91
C PRO A 49 -3.85 8.36 -3.14
N ALA A 50 -4.71 8.52 -2.15
CA ALA A 50 -5.20 7.42 -1.33
C ALA A 50 -6.69 7.61 -1.02
N GLU A 51 -7.42 6.51 -0.95
CA GLU A 51 -8.83 6.48 -0.58
C GLU A 51 -8.97 6.20 0.92
N VAL A 52 -9.65 7.08 1.65
CA VAL A 52 -9.93 6.90 3.08
C VAL A 52 -10.98 5.81 3.26
N PHE A 53 -10.71 4.83 4.13
CA PHE A 53 -11.66 3.75 4.41
C PHE A 53 -12.02 3.62 5.90
N ALA A 54 -11.26 4.24 6.80
CA ALA A 54 -11.62 4.33 8.21
C ALA A 54 -11.03 5.58 8.86
N VAL A 55 -11.78 6.19 9.75
CA VAL A 55 -11.38 7.37 10.53
C VAL A 55 -11.66 7.10 11.99
N ASN A 56 -10.72 7.46 12.86
CA ASN A 56 -10.90 7.40 14.31
C ASN A 56 -10.15 8.54 15.00
N GLN A 57 -10.30 8.65 16.32
CA GLN A 57 -9.68 9.72 17.09
C GLN A 57 -8.14 9.76 16.95
N SER A 58 -7.48 8.62 16.73
CA SER A 58 -6.02 8.56 16.59
C SER A 58 -5.52 9.01 15.21
N GLY A 59 -6.39 9.02 14.19
CA GLY A 59 -6.04 9.41 12.83
C GLY A 59 -6.90 8.78 11.74
N VAL A 60 -6.34 8.75 10.53
CA VAL A 60 -7.02 8.32 9.30
C VAL A 60 -6.31 7.11 8.71
N PHE A 61 -7.09 6.10 8.33
CA PHE A 61 -6.64 4.97 7.53
C PHE A 61 -7.07 5.16 6.08
N ALA A 62 -6.08 5.11 5.19
CA ALA A 62 -6.28 5.26 3.76
C ALA A 62 -5.56 4.16 2.98
N ARG A 63 -5.98 3.93 1.74
CA ARG A 63 -5.41 2.90 0.87
C ARG A 63 -4.96 3.51 -0.45
N ALA A 64 -3.69 3.28 -0.81
CA ALA A 64 -3.12 3.61 -2.11
C ALA A 64 -2.79 2.31 -2.86
N GLY A 65 -3.75 1.82 -3.67
CA GLY A 65 -3.63 0.51 -4.31
C GLY A 65 -3.50 -0.62 -3.27
N PRO A 66 -2.41 -1.42 -3.27
CA PRO A 66 -2.20 -2.49 -2.29
C PRO A 66 -1.58 -2.02 -0.96
N LEU A 67 -1.26 -0.74 -0.83
CA LEU A 67 -0.66 -0.16 0.37
C LEU A 67 -1.73 0.40 1.28
N GLU A 68 -1.72 -0.02 2.55
CA GLU A 68 -2.48 0.62 3.62
C GLU A 68 -1.60 1.64 4.34
N ILE A 69 -2.14 2.83 4.53
CA ILE A 69 -1.48 4.00 5.08
C ILE A 69 -2.26 4.40 6.33
N PHE A 70 -1.54 4.69 7.41
CA PHE A 70 -2.09 5.33 8.59
C PHE A 70 -1.47 6.72 8.76
N VAL A 71 -2.32 7.73 8.84
CA VAL A 71 -1.94 9.12 9.11
C VAL A 71 -2.39 9.44 10.53
N SER A 72 -1.43 9.59 11.45
CA SER A 72 -1.73 10.00 12.82
C SER A 72 -2.25 11.43 12.86
N GLN A 73 -3.19 11.72 13.76
CA GLN A 73 -3.64 13.08 14.07
C GLN A 73 -2.46 14.03 14.39
N LEU A 74 -1.39 13.52 15.02
CA LEU A 74 -0.20 14.30 15.37
C LEU A 74 0.58 14.80 14.14
N CYS A 75 0.35 14.20 12.98
CA CYS A 75 0.95 14.60 11.70
C CYS A 75 0.03 15.48 10.86
N MET A 76 -1.20 15.75 11.32
CA MET A 76 -2.16 16.61 10.63
C MET A 76 -1.99 18.08 11.05
N PRO A 77 -2.49 19.02 10.24
CA PRO A 77 -2.59 20.42 10.64
C PRO A 77 -3.36 20.59 11.97
N PRO A 78 -2.97 21.54 12.84
CA PRO A 78 -3.54 21.70 14.18
C PRO A 78 -5.01 22.18 14.18
N ASP A 79 -5.48 22.70 13.05
CA ASP A 79 -6.85 23.15 12.82
C ASP A 79 -7.82 22.02 12.42
N MET A 80 -7.31 20.80 12.16
CA MET A 80 -8.13 19.61 11.93
C MET A 80 -8.57 18.97 13.26
N GLN A 81 -9.88 18.93 13.50
CA GLN A 81 -10.46 18.33 14.71
C GLN A 81 -11.25 17.08 14.37
N PHE A 82 -11.13 16.07 15.23
CA PHE A 82 -11.92 14.84 15.12
C PHE A 82 -13.37 15.12 15.54
N ASP A 83 -14.30 14.88 14.62
CA ASP A 83 -15.73 14.95 14.87
C ASP A 83 -16.31 13.52 14.95
N SER A 84 -16.77 13.16 16.15
CA SER A 84 -17.49 11.91 16.42
C SER A 84 -19.00 12.07 16.46
N GLY A 85 -19.52 13.30 16.34
CA GLY A 85 -20.95 13.63 16.48
C GLY A 85 -21.75 13.56 15.17
N SER A 86 -21.06 13.57 14.03
CA SER A 86 -21.63 13.35 12.69
C SER A 86 -22.17 11.94 12.47
N GLU A 87 -23.02 11.73 11.44
CA GLU A 87 -23.42 10.38 10.96
C GLU A 87 -22.23 9.47 10.63
N SER A 88 -21.07 10.07 10.28
CA SER A 88 -19.80 9.38 10.06
C SER A 88 -18.63 10.09 10.77
N PRO A 89 -17.72 9.36 11.42
CA PRO A 89 -16.54 9.94 12.04
C PRO A 89 -15.64 10.58 10.97
N ALA A 90 -15.18 11.80 11.23
CA ALA A 90 -14.43 12.59 10.25
C ALA A 90 -13.40 13.51 10.93
N PHE A 91 -12.42 13.99 10.18
CA PHE A 91 -11.64 15.17 10.58
C PHE A 91 -12.15 16.39 9.82
N VAL A 92 -12.43 17.47 10.54
CA VAL A 92 -13.01 18.70 9.97
C VAL A 92 -12.11 19.89 10.32
N SER A 93 -11.88 20.77 9.36
CA SER A 93 -11.15 22.02 9.58
C SER A 93 -11.98 23.05 10.36
N ALA A 94 -11.30 24.02 10.99
CA ALA A 94 -11.95 25.05 11.80
C ALA A 94 -12.95 25.94 11.01
N ASP A 95 -12.67 26.17 9.72
CA ASP A 95 -13.52 26.89 8.78
C ASP A 95 -14.61 26.01 8.13
N GLN A 96 -14.62 24.71 8.45
CA GLN A 96 -15.54 23.70 7.89
C GLN A 96 -15.48 23.53 6.37
N GLU A 97 -14.45 24.06 5.71
CA GLU A 97 -14.27 23.91 4.26
C GLU A 97 -13.69 22.54 3.88
N LEU A 98 -12.90 21.93 4.78
CA LEU A 98 -12.25 20.65 4.55
C LEU A 98 -12.79 19.58 5.51
N ARG A 99 -13.18 18.45 4.94
CA ARG A 99 -13.63 17.25 5.65
C ARG A 99 -12.94 16.03 5.08
N ILE A 100 -12.30 15.25 5.95
CA ILE A 100 -11.66 13.95 5.65
C ILE A 100 -12.50 12.82 6.23
#